data_AF-A0A6B2T5I4-F1
#
_entry.id   AF-A0A6B2T5I4-F1
#
_cell.length_a   1.000
_cell.length_b   1.000
_cell.length_c   1.000
_cell.angle_alpha   90.00
_cell.angle_beta   90.00
_cell.angle_gamma   90.00
#
_symmetry.space_group_name_H-M   'P 1'
#
loop_
_entity.id
_entity.type
_entity.pdbx_description
1 polymer ?
#
loop_
_entity_poly.entity_id
_entity_poly.type
_entity_poly.pdbx_seq_one_letter_code
_entity_poly.pdbx_strand_id
1 'polypeptide(L)' 'MVNYVPSPDEVAAAQTPNGGWSKKQLAEWGVPWPPPTGWRKHLEAQWRGEDVGPLPREEPDQDALF' A
#
# COMPACT_ATOMS: atom_id res chain seq x y z
N MET A 1 12.42 -6.28 7.99
CA MET A 1 11.36 -7.30 8.03
C MET A 1 10.07 -6.56 8.35
N VAL A 2 9.27 -6.25 7.34
CA VAL A 2 7.93 -5.67 7.56
C VAL A 2 7.01 -6.86 7.80
N ASN A 3 6.75 -7.17 9.06
CA ASN A 3 5.96 -8.33 9.46
C ASN A 3 4.57 -7.92 9.95
N TYR A 4 4.03 -6.83 9.38
CA TYR A 4 2.78 -6.23 9.84
C TYR A 4 1.88 -5.91 8.66
N VAL A 5 0.74 -6.59 8.61
CA VAL A 5 -0.34 -6.35 7.65
C VAL A 5 -1.42 -5.55 8.39
N PRO A 6 -1.64 -4.26 8.03
CA PRO A 6 -2.65 -3.44 8.69
C PRO A 6 -4.07 -3.88 8.32
N SER A 7 -5.01 -3.62 9.21
CA SER A 7 -6.44 -3.77 8.92
C SER A 7 -6.91 -2.70 7.92
N PRO A 8 -7.96 -2.94 7.11
CA PRO A 8 -8.52 -1.90 6.23
C PRO A 8 -8.95 -0.63 6.98
N ASP A 9 -9.39 -0.79 8.24
CA ASP A 9 -9.72 0.33 9.14
C ASP A 9 -8.47 1.14 9.53
N GLU A 10 -7.34 0.48 9.80
CA GLU A 10 -6.06 1.14 10.09
C GLU A 10 -5.47 1.84 8.87
N VAL A 11 -5.65 1.24 7.69
CA VAL A 11 -5.32 1.88 6.43
C VAL A 11 -6.14 3.16 6.25
N ALA A 12 -7.45 3.12 6.53
CA ALA A 12 -8.29 4.32 6.49
C ALA A 12 -7.92 5.35 7.56
N ALA A 13 -7.61 4.92 8.79
CA ALA A 13 -7.20 5.79 9.90
C ALA A 13 -5.86 6.49 9.65
N ALA A 14 -4.95 5.83 8.93
CA ALA A 14 -3.66 6.40 8.53
C ALA A 14 -3.76 7.34 7.30
N GLN A 15 -4.97 7.54 6.75
CA GLN A 15 -5.20 8.51 5.70
C GLN A 15 -4.92 9.93 6.24
N THR A 16 -4.11 10.67 5.50
CA THR A 16 -3.82 12.09 5.79
C THR A 16 -5.04 12.96 5.49
N PRO A 17 -5.15 14.17 6.07
CA PRO A 17 -6.25 15.10 5.76
C PRO A 17 -6.36 15.50 4.28
N ASN A 18 -5.29 15.32 3.49
CA ASN A 18 -5.31 15.50 2.04
C ASN A 18 -5.84 14.26 1.26
N GLY A 19 -6.27 13.21 1.96
CA GLY A 19 -6.81 11.98 1.37
C GLY A 19 -5.76 10.95 0.92
N GLY A 20 -4.46 11.20 1.13
CA GLY A 20 -3.36 10.32 0.74
C GLY A 20 -2.68 9.61 1.91
N TRP A 21 -1.64 8.81 1.61
CA TRP A 21 -0.81 8.12 2.61
C TRP A 21 0.65 8.55 2.52
N SER A 22 1.34 8.54 3.65
CA SER A 22 2.77 8.83 3.69
C SER A 22 3.59 7.67 3.13
N LYS A 23 4.67 7.98 2.40
CA LYS A 23 5.63 6.97 1.88
C LYS A 23 6.19 6.06 2.98
N LYS A 24 6.45 6.61 4.18
CA LYS A 24 6.90 5.82 5.34
C LYS A 24 5.84 4.80 5.78
N GLN A 25 4.60 5.26 5.95
CA GLN A 25 3.46 4.42 6.32
C GLN A 25 3.25 3.28 5.33
N LEU A 26 3.28 3.58 4.02
CA LEU A 26 3.14 2.58 2.97
C LEU A 26 4.29 1.57 3.02
N ALA A 27 5.53 2.02 3.22
CA ALA A 27 6.68 1.15 3.37
C ALA A 27 6.58 0.24 4.61
N GLU A 28 6.01 0.70 5.71
CA GLU A 28 5.76 -0.12 6.91
C GLU A 28 4.81 -1.29 6.62
N TRP A 29 3.86 -1.11 5.71
CA TRP A 29 2.93 -2.14 5.24
C TRP A 29 3.47 -2.96 4.05
N GLY A 30 4.70 -2.67 3.60
CA GLY A 30 5.28 -3.31 2.41
C GLY A 30 4.72 -2.82 1.07
N VAL A 31 3.95 -1.72 1.06
CA VAL A 31 3.41 -1.12 -0.15
C VAL A 31 4.48 -0.25 -0.80
N PRO A 32 4.84 -0.49 -2.08
CA PRO A 32 5.80 0.35 -2.78
C PRO A 32 5.25 1.76 -3.01
N TRP A 33 6.17 2.72 -3.19
CA TRP A 33 5.84 4.08 -3.62
C TRP A 33 6.27 4.28 -5.08
N PRO A 34 5.41 4.82 -5.96
CA PRO A 34 4.01 5.21 -5.72
C PRO A 34 3.10 4.00 -5.48
N PRO A 35 2.00 4.16 -4.72
CA PRO A 35 1.10 3.07 -4.41
C PRO A 35 0.42 2.52 -5.69
N PRO A 36 0.55 1.22 -6.00
CA PRO A 36 0.00 0.64 -7.22
C PRO A 36 -1.53 0.60 -7.17
N THR A 37 -2.18 0.60 -8.33
CA THR A 37 -3.65 0.61 -8.36
C THR A 37 -4.21 -0.65 -7.67
N GLY A 38 -5.07 -0.47 -6.67
CA GLY A 38 -5.66 -1.59 -5.93
C GLY A 38 -4.87 -2.09 -4.70
N TRP A 39 -3.77 -1.45 -4.31
CA TRP A 39 -2.99 -1.83 -3.11
C TRP A 39 -3.82 -1.95 -1.81
N ARG A 40 -4.86 -1.13 -1.65
CA ARG A 40 -5.77 -1.19 -0.50
C ARG A 40 -6.52 -2.52 -0.43
N LYS A 41 -7.03 -2.99 -1.58
CA LYS A 41 -7.72 -4.29 -1.67
C LYS A 41 -6.77 -5.45 -1.40
N HIS A 42 -5.52 -5.30 -1.82
CA HIS A 42 -4.49 -6.28 -1.54
C HIS A 42 -4.16 -6.39 -0.05
N LEU A 43 -3.99 -5.25 0.65
CA LEU A 43 -3.81 -5.26 2.10
C LEU A 43 -5.03 -5.84 2.82
N GLU A 44 -6.24 -5.50 2.37
CA GLU A 44 -7.47 -6.09 2.91
C GLU A 44 -7.50 -7.61 2.71
N ALA A 45 -7.11 -8.12 1.54
CA ALA A 45 -7.06 -9.55 1.27
C ALA A 45 -5.98 -10.26 2.11
N GLN A 46 -4.77 -9.69 2.23
CA GLN A 46 -3.75 -10.22 3.15
C GLN A 46 -4.23 -10.23 4.60
N TRP A 47 -4.93 -9.18 5.03
CA TRP A 47 -5.48 -9.11 6.39
C TRP A 47 -6.57 -10.15 6.63
N ARG A 48 -7.36 -10.48 5.60
CA ARG A 48 -8.36 -11.56 5.63
C ARG A 48 -7.72 -12.96 5.68
N GLY A 49 -6.40 -13.07 5.50
CA GLY A 49 -5.68 -14.34 5.42
C GLY A 49 -5.68 -14.95 4.01
N GLU A 50 -6.05 -14.17 2.99
CA GLU A 50 -5.88 -14.57 1.61
C GLU A 50 -4.39 -14.39 1.25
N ASP A 51 -3.74 -15.46 0.76
CA ASP A 51 -2.39 -15.39 0.21
C ASP A 51 -2.44 -14.67 -1.14
N VAL A 52 -2.64 -13.35 -1.08
CA VAL A 52 -2.45 -12.50 -2.25
C VAL A 52 -0.95 -12.29 -2.37
N GLY A 53 -0.33 -12.99 -3.32
CA GLY A 53 1.10 -12.88 -3.60
C GLY A 53 1.57 -11.44 -3.82
N PRO A 54 2.87 -11.14 -3.71
CA PRO A 54 3.39 -9.78 -3.54
C PRO A 54 2.81 -8.79 -4.55
N LEU A 55 2.41 -7.60 -4.05
CA LEU A 55 1.95 -6.50 -4.90
C LEU A 55 2.86 -6.35 -6.11
N PRO A 56 2.32 -6.42 -7.34
CA PRO A 56 3.12 -6.13 -8.51
C PRO A 56 3.63 -4.70 -8.32
N ARG A 57 4.95 -4.58 -8.21
CA ARG A 57 5.61 -3.30 -8.31
C ARG A 57 5.37 -2.87 -9.75
N GLU A 58 4.29 -2.12 -10.00
CA GLU A 58 4.27 -1.21 -11.14
C GLU A 58 5.53 -0.36 -10.95
N GLU A 59 6.58 -0.68 -11.69
CA GLU A 59 7.69 0.25 -11.87
C GLU A 59 7.03 1.55 -12.28
N PRO A 60 7.18 2.64 -11.49
CA PRO A 60 6.63 3.90 -11.91
C PRO A 60 7.29 4.19 -13.25
N ASP A 61 6.47 4.24 -14.29
CA ASP A 61 6.78 4.86 -15.55
C ASP A 61 7.61 6.11 -15.22
N GLN A 62 8.87 6.12 -15.62
CA GLN A 62 9.86 7.17 -15.30
C GLN A 62 9.50 8.51 -15.98
N ASP A 63 8.24 8.70 -16.38
CA ASP A 63 7.74 9.63 -17.39
C ASP A 63 6.65 10.59 -16.85
N ALA A 64 6.52 10.74 -15.53
CA ALA A 64 5.84 11.92 -14.94
C ALA A 64 6.82 13.07 -14.62
N LEU A 65 8.01 13.04 -15.21
CA LEU A 65 9.01 14.11 -15.19
C LEU A 65 9.27 14.56 -16.64
N PHE A 66 8.31 15.25 -17.27
CA PHE A 66 8.61 16.22 -18.33
C PHE A 66 7.50 17.24 -18.49
#